data_AF-A0A950GYV8-F1
#
_entry.id   AF-A0A950GYV8-F1
#
_cell.length_a   1.000
_cell.length_b   1.000
_cell.length_c   1.000
_cell.angle_alpha   90.00
_cell.angle_beta   90.00
_cell.angle_gamma   90.00
#
_symmetry.space_group_name_H-M   'P 1'
#
loop_
_entity.id
_entity.type
_entity.pdbx_description
1 polymer ?
#
loop_
_entity_poly.entity_id
_entity_poly.type
_entity_poly.pdbx_seq_one_letter_code
_entity_poly.pdbx_strand_id
1 'polypeptide(L)' 'TKEVLELRFGLDGHAPLADRLSRVAERVEVLPDRLLLYVDDGDDALGAVHDLGLVPDSALVRRSTLEDVFLCLTGRSLVD' A
#
# COMPACT_ATOMS: atom_id res chain seq x y z
N THR A 1 -10.43 -7.27 10.08
CA THR A 1 -9.89 -6.00 10.64
C THR A 1 -9.05 -5.41 9.55
N LYS A 2 -9.14 -4.10 9.26
CA LYS A 2 -8.33 -3.51 8.19
C LYS A 2 -6.83 -3.66 8.48
N GLU A 3 -6.08 -3.89 7.42
CA GLU A 3 -4.62 -4.02 7.42
C GLU A 3 -4.01 -3.02 6.44
N VAL A 4 -2.72 -2.75 6.64
CA VAL A 4 -1.91 -1.95 5.74
C VAL A 4 -0.74 -2.80 5.28
N LEU A 5 -0.63 -2.94 3.96
CA LEU A 5 0.53 -3.52 3.30
C LEU A 5 1.45 -2.37 2.88
N GLU A 6 2.63 -2.31 3.48
CA GLU A 6 3.68 -1.35 3.12
C GLU A 6 4.63 -1.98 2.12
N LEU A 7 4.84 -1.32 0.98
CA LEU A 7 5.71 -1.80 -0.09
C LEU A 7 6.79 -0.77 -0.39
N ARG A 8 8.05 -1.21 -0.44
CA ARG A 8 9.16 -0.37 -0.92
C ARG A 8 9.62 -0.88 -2.27
N PHE A 9 9.77 0.03 -3.22
CA PHE A 9 10.34 -0.26 -4.52
C PHE A 9 11.64 0.54 -4.69
N GLY A 10 12.46 0.12 -5.64
CA GLY A 10 13.68 0.84 -6.00
C GLY A 10 13.38 2.25 -6.54
N LEU A 11 14.42 2.95 -6.97
CA LEU A 11 14.34 4.37 -7.38
C LEU A 11 13.44 4.65 -8.60
N ASP A 12 12.89 3.62 -9.23
CA ASP A 12 11.93 3.73 -10.32
C ASP A 12 10.56 4.12 -9.75
N GLY A 13 10.37 5.43 -9.56
CA GLY A 13 9.21 6.15 -9.02
C GLY A 13 7.91 5.39 -8.72
N HIS A 14 7.31 5.70 -7.57
CA HIS A 14 6.09 5.03 -7.07
C HIS A 14 4.78 5.34 -7.82
N ALA A 15 4.69 6.43 -8.60
CA ALA A 15 3.43 6.84 -9.22
C ALA A 15 2.89 5.86 -10.28
N PRO A 16 3.68 5.35 -11.24
CA PRO A 16 3.22 4.31 -12.17
C PRO A 16 2.87 2.98 -11.49
N LEU A 17 3.48 2.69 -10.34
CA LEU A 17 3.20 1.49 -9.55
C LEU A 17 1.85 1.62 -8.83
N ALA A 18 1.52 2.81 -8.32
CA ALA A 18 0.27 3.08 -7.63
C ALA A 18 -0.97 2.78 -8.50
N ASP A 19 -0.94 3.16 -9.78
CA ASP A 19 -2.03 2.88 -10.72
C ASP A 19 -2.25 1.37 -10.90
N ARG A 20 -1.18 0.57 -10.96
CA ARG A 20 -1.28 -0.89 -11.06
C ARG A 20 -1.85 -1.51 -9.79
N LEU A 21 -1.47 -0.97 -8.64
CA LEU A 21 -1.84 -1.46 -7.31
C LEU A 21 -3.23 -1.02 -6.86
N SER A 22 -3.84 -0.04 -7.55
CA SER A 22 -5.24 0.37 -7.31
C SER A 22 -6.28 -0.75 -7.49
N ARG A 23 -5.89 -1.85 -8.15
CA ARG A 23 -6.73 -3.05 -8.34
C ARG A 23 -6.62 -4.05 -7.20
N VAL A 24 -5.61 -3.91 -6.34
CA VAL A 24 -5.29 -4.82 -5.23
C VAL A 24 -5.80 -4.27 -3.90
N ALA A 25 -5.89 -2.95 -3.76
CA ALA A 25 -6.25 -2.27 -2.52
C ALA A 25 -7.43 -1.33 -2.70
N GLU A 26 -8.19 -1.11 -1.62
CA GLU A 26 -9.28 -0.12 -1.59
C GLU A 26 -8.75 1.31 -1.73
N ARG A 27 -7.53 1.53 -1.25
CA ARG A 27 -6.82 2.80 -1.36
C ARG A 27 -5.32 2.51 -1.47
N VAL A 28 -4.67 3.26 -2.34
CA VAL A 28 -3.21 3.30 -2.45
C VAL A 28 -2.75 4.69 -2.10
N GLU A 29 -1.78 4.77 -1.22
CA GLU A 29 -1.15 6.01 -0.82
C GLU A 29 0.31 6.01 -1.24
N VAL A 30 0.73 7.12 -1.86
CA VAL A 30 2.06 7.27 -2.43
C VAL A 30 2.88 8.17 -1.51
N LEU A 31 3.89 7.59 -0.86
CA LEU A 31 4.87 8.32 -0.06
C LEU A 31 6.21 8.39 -0.81
N PRO A 32 7.16 9.24 -0.36
CA PRO A 32 8.45 9.38 -1.03
C PRO A 32 9.25 8.08 -1.12
N ASP A 33 9.19 7.23 -0.09
CA ASP A 33 10.04 6.04 0.07
C ASP A 33 9.28 4.70 0.03
N ARG A 34 7.94 4.73 -0.02
CA ARG A 34 7.08 3.55 0.02
C ARG A 34 5.65 3.81 -0.50
N LEU A 35 4.93 2.72 -0.74
CA LEU A 35 3.49 2.70 -1.01
C LEU A 35 2.76 2.06 0.18
N LEU A 36 1.64 2.64 0.58
CA LEU A 36 0.73 2.05 1.57
C LEU A 36 -0.54 1.56 0.88
N LEU A 37 -0.85 0.28 1.02
CA LEU A 37 -2.03 -0.36 0.48
C LEU A 37 -2.99 -0.67 1.63
N TYR A 38 -4.18 -0.08 1.60
CA TYR A 38 -5.22 -0.33 2.58
C TYR A 38 -6.08 -1.49 2.11
N VAL A 39 -6.06 -2.59 2.86
CA VAL A 39 -6.63 -3.89 2.46
C VAL A 39 -7.35 -4.58 3.63
N ASP A 40 -8.20 -5.55 3.30
CA ASP A 40 -8.83 -6.42 4.30
C ASP A 40 -7.89 -7.51 4.81
N ASP A 41 -6.97 -7.99 3.98
CA ASP A 41 -5.97 -9.02 4.27
C ASP A 41 -4.65 -8.70 3.56
N GLY A 42 -3.58 -8.50 4.33
CA GLY A 42 -2.28 -8.09 3.81
C GLY A 42 -1.49 -9.19 3.13
N ASP A 43 -1.65 -10.44 3.56
CA ASP A 43 -0.94 -11.58 2.96
C ASP A 43 -1.52 -11.91 1.58
N ASP A 44 -2.85 -11.90 1.44
CA ASP A 44 -3.52 -12.06 0.14
C ASP A 44 -3.16 -10.92 -0.83
N ALA A 45 -3.16 -9.68 -0.34
CA ALA A 45 -2.75 -8.53 -1.12
C ALA A 45 -1.29 -8.63 -1.59
N LEU A 46 -0.37 -9.11 -0.74
CA LEU A 46 1.03 -9.32 -1.13
C LEU A 46 1.16 -10.42 -2.20
N GLY A 47 0.36 -11.49 -2.11
CA GLY A 47 0.24 -12.48 -3.17
C GLY A 47 -0.17 -11.87 -4.50
N ALA A 48 -1.24 -11.06 -4.51
CA ALA A 48 -1.73 -10.38 -5.70
C ALA A 48 -0.70 -9.39 -6.30
N VAL A 49 0.09 -8.71 -5.46
CA VAL A 49 1.21 -7.86 -5.90
C VAL A 49 2.22 -8.68 -6.70
N HIS A 50 2.60 -9.86 -6.19
CA HIS A 50 3.54 -10.75 -6.87
C HIS A 50 2.96 -11.33 -8.18
N ASP A 51 1.67 -11.67 -8.21
CA ASP A 51 0.98 -12.14 -9.43
C ASP A 51 0.93 -11.08 -10.53
N LEU A 52 0.97 -9.80 -10.17
CA LEU A 52 1.14 -8.69 -11.12
C LEU A 52 2.57 -8.58 -11.66
N GLY A 53 3.50 -9.43 -11.22
CA GLY A 53 4.92 -9.40 -11.58
C GLY A 53 5.69 -8.26 -10.90
N LEU A 54 5.16 -7.71 -9.81
CA LEU A 54 5.83 -6.69 -9.01
C LEU A 54 6.68 -7.35 -7.93
N VAL A 55 7.93 -6.90 -7.82
CA VAL A 55 8.89 -7.41 -6.83
C VAL A 55 9.35 -6.22 -5.98
N PRO A 56 8.71 -5.96 -4.83
CA PRO A 56 9.16 -4.94 -3.90
C PRO A 56 10.48 -5.35 -3.24
N ASP A 57 11.33 -4.37 -2.91
CA ASP A 57 12.57 -4.58 -2.14
C ASP A 57 12.26 -5.04 -0.71
N SER A 58 11.14 -4.58 -0.16
CA SER A 58 10.62 -5.04 1.11
C SER A 58 9.09 -4.88 1.18
N ALA A 59 8.47 -5.78 1.94
CA ALA A 59 7.05 -5.77 2.24
C ALA A 59 6.84 -5.93 3.75
N LEU A 60 5.89 -5.18 4.31
CA LEU A 60 5.47 -5.32 5.70
C LEU A 60 3.94 -5.31 5.77
N VAL A 61 3.36 -6.37 6.32
CA VAL A 61 1.94 -6.41 6.69
C VAL A 61 1.80 -5.99 8.13
N ARG A 62 0.90 -5.04 8.40
CA ARG A 62 0.53 -4.65 9.76
C ARG A 62 -0.96 -4.38 9.87
N ARG A 63 -1.46 -4.41 11.10
CA ARG A 63 -2.81 -3.92 11.40
C ARG A 63 -2.90 -2.43 11.15
N SER A 64 -4.05 -1.97 10.65
CA SER A 64 -4.34 -0.54 10.59
C SER A 64 -4.41 0.06 12.00
N THR A 65 -3.84 1.25 12.14
CA THR A 65 -3.95 2.10 13.33
C THR A 65 -5.17 3.02 13.21
N LEU A 66 -5.46 3.78 14.28
CA LEU A 66 -6.51 4.79 14.22
C LEU A 66 -6.18 5.92 13.23
N GLU A 67 -4.90 6.25 13.04
CA GLU A 67 -4.47 7.23 12.06
C GLU A 67 -4.73 6.75 10.63
N ASP A 68 -4.38 5.50 10.32
CA ASP A 68 -4.67 4.88 9.00
C ASP A 68 -6.17 4.92 8.68
N VAL A 69 -7.00 4.54 9.66
CA VAL A 69 -8.47 4.58 9.51
C VAL A 69 -8.96 6.01 9.36
N PHE A 70 -8.42 6.95 10.12
CA PHE A 70 -8.78 8.36 10.02
C PHE A 70 -8.42 8.96 8.65
N LEU A 71 -7.22 8.70 8.14
CA LEU A 71 -6.78 9.15 6.81
C LEU A 71 -7.66 8.54 5.72
N CYS A 72 -7.96 7.24 5.83
CA CYS A 72 -8.85 6.56 4.91
C CYS A 72 -10.27 7.17 4.90
N LEU A 73 -10.87 7.43 6.06
CA LEU A 73 -12.22 8.00 6.17
C LEU A 73 -12.31 9.47 5.77
N THR A 74 -11.25 10.24 6.01
CA THR A 74 -11.22 11.69 5.69
C THR A 74 -10.69 12.00 4.30
N GLY A 75 -10.13 11.01 3.60
CA GLY A 75 -9.49 11.16 2.30
C GLY A 75 -8.16 11.91 2.32
N ARG A 76 -7.64 12.27 3.50
CA ARG A 76 -6.34 12.92 3.66
C ARG A 76 -5.20 11.92 3.45
N SER A 77 -4.01 12.44 3.19
CA SER A 77 -2.79 11.64 3.07
C SER A 77 -1.81 12.03 4.17
N LEU A 78 -1.00 11.07 4.58
CA LEU A 78 0.19 11.19 5.39
C LEU A 78 1.21 11.98 4.56
N VAL A 79 1.62 13.12 5.09
CA VAL A 79 2.60 14.00 4.46
C VAL A 79 3.79 14.04 5.41
N ASP A 80 4.73 13.12 5.24
CA ASP A 80 6.06 13.19 5.85
C ASP A 80 7.10 12.56 4.91
#